data_AF-A0A377BQV4-F1
#
_entry.id   AF-A0A377BQV4-F1
#
_cell.length_a   1.000
_cell.length_b   1.000
_cell.length_c   1.000
_cell.angle_alpha   90.00
_cell.angle_beta   90.00
_cell.angle_gamma   90.00
#
_symmetry.space_group_name_H-M   'P 1'
#
loop_
_entity.id
_entity.type
_entity.pdbx_description
1 polymer ?
#
loop_
_entity_poly.entity_id
_entity_poly.type
_entity_poly.pdbx_seq_one_letter_code
_entity_poly.pdbx_strand_id
1 'polypeptide(L)'
;MNKYGVPPELIIDFLALMGDSSDNIPGVRASVKKPRRHCCKVLADWIRCMPSQKKIAGLSFRGAKTMAAKLEQNKEVAYLSYQLATIKTDVELELTCEQLEVQQPAAEELLGLFKKYEFKRWTADVEAGKWLQAKGAKPAAKPQETSVCRRSTRSDGNGDFL
;
A
#
# COMPACT_ATOMS: atom_id res chain seq x y z
N MET A 1 -14.34 0.71 -18.70
CA MET A 1 -13.01 0.05 -18.77
C MET A 1 -11.97 1.08 -18.38
N ASN A 2 -11.24 0.84 -17.30
CA ASN A 2 -10.42 1.84 -16.60
C ASN A 2 -9.04 2.06 -17.25
N LYS A 3 -8.38 3.14 -16.78
CA LYS A 3 -7.06 3.70 -17.15
C LYS A 3 -5.98 2.69 -17.58
N TYR A 4 -5.99 1.48 -17.02
CA TYR A 4 -4.94 0.47 -17.20
C TYR A 4 -5.31 -0.69 -18.15
N GLY A 5 -6.57 -0.82 -18.58
CA GLY A 5 -6.99 -1.85 -19.53
C GLY A 5 -6.93 -3.31 -19.00
N VAL A 6 -6.67 -3.50 -17.71
CA VAL A 6 -6.68 -4.77 -16.98
C VAL A 6 -7.76 -4.74 -15.87
N PRO A 7 -8.34 -5.89 -15.49
CA PRO A 7 -9.24 -5.95 -14.34
C PRO A 7 -8.50 -5.63 -13.02
N PRO A 8 -9.20 -5.13 -11.98
CA PRO A 8 -8.59 -4.80 -10.68
C PRO A 8 -7.79 -5.94 -10.05
N GLU A 9 -8.28 -7.17 -10.21
CA GLU A 9 -7.63 -8.40 -9.72
C GLU A 9 -6.22 -8.62 -10.27
N LEU A 10 -5.89 -8.03 -11.44
CA LEU A 10 -4.58 -8.18 -12.10
C LEU A 10 -3.71 -6.92 -11.99
N ILE A 11 -4.10 -5.93 -11.16
CA ILE A 11 -3.33 -4.69 -11.00
C ILE A 11 -1.99 -4.96 -10.32
N ILE A 12 -1.95 -5.83 -9.33
CA ILE A 12 -0.70 -6.22 -8.64
C ILE A 12 0.28 -6.84 -9.67
N ASP A 13 -0.19 -7.78 -10.48
CA ASP A 13 0.62 -8.40 -11.53
C ASP A 13 1.06 -7.39 -12.61
N PHE A 14 0.17 -6.46 -12.95
CA PHE A 14 0.47 -5.42 -13.91
C PHE A 14 1.59 -4.49 -13.41
N LEU A 15 1.53 -4.04 -12.15
CA LEU A 15 2.56 -3.21 -11.54
C LEU A 15 3.86 -3.98 -11.31
N ALA A 16 3.78 -5.26 -10.92
CA ALA A 16 4.95 -6.12 -10.80
C ALA A 16 5.72 -6.27 -12.13
N LEU A 17 5.00 -6.28 -13.26
CA LEU A 17 5.60 -6.34 -14.59
C LEU A 17 6.10 -4.97 -15.06
N MET A 18 5.29 -3.92 -14.92
CA MET A 18 5.60 -2.59 -15.46
C MET A 18 6.55 -1.77 -14.61
N GLY A 19 6.56 -2.02 -13.30
CA GLY A 19 7.11 -1.10 -12.32
C GLY A 19 6.19 0.10 -12.06
N ASP A 20 6.52 0.82 -11.00
CA ASP A 20 5.92 2.07 -10.61
C ASP A 20 7.00 2.97 -10.02
N SER A 21 7.33 4.06 -10.71
CA SER A 21 8.35 4.99 -10.24
C SER A 21 7.92 5.81 -9.03
N SER A 22 6.60 6.01 -8.82
CA SER A 22 6.08 6.74 -7.66
C SER A 22 6.27 5.93 -6.38
N ASP A 23 6.07 4.62 -6.48
CA ASP A 23 6.13 3.68 -5.36
C ASP A 23 7.46 2.90 -5.30
N ASN A 24 8.47 3.32 -6.06
CA ASN A 24 9.79 2.67 -6.16
C ASN A 24 9.74 1.17 -6.52
N ILE A 25 8.73 0.76 -7.29
CA ILE A 25 8.59 -0.61 -7.77
C ILE A 25 9.44 -0.73 -9.06
N PRO A 26 10.52 -1.54 -9.07
CA PRO A 26 11.45 -1.55 -10.19
C PRO A 26 10.85 -2.19 -11.46
N GLY A 27 9.96 -3.16 -11.29
CA GLY A 27 9.33 -3.91 -12.38
C GLY A 27 10.29 -4.88 -13.06
N VAL A 28 9.73 -5.79 -13.85
CA VAL A 28 10.54 -6.65 -14.73
C VAL A 28 10.69 -5.93 -16.05
N ARG A 29 11.92 -5.61 -16.47
CA ARG A 29 12.22 -4.99 -17.78
C ARG A 29 11.94 -5.94 -18.96
N ALA A 30 10.74 -6.49 -19.04
CA ALA A 30 10.27 -7.21 -20.19
C ALA A 30 9.94 -6.16 -21.26
N SER A 31 10.68 -6.19 -22.37
CA SER A 31 10.54 -5.33 -23.55
C SER A 31 9.19 -5.52 -24.29
N VAL A 32 8.07 -5.49 -23.57
CA VAL A 32 6.73 -5.64 -24.11
C VAL A 32 6.15 -4.24 -24.25
N LYS A 33 6.15 -3.72 -25.48
CA LYS A 33 5.68 -2.36 -25.83
C LYS A 33 4.30 -1.99 -25.24
N LYS A 34 3.45 -2.98 -24.88
CA LYS A 34 2.25 -2.84 -24.03
C LYS A 34 1.96 -4.19 -23.34
N PRO A 35 1.94 -4.28 -22.00
CA PRO A 35 1.47 -5.49 -21.32
C PRO A 35 0.03 -5.77 -21.75
N ARG A 36 -0.19 -6.95 -22.32
CA ARG A 36 -1.53 -7.44 -22.60
C ARG A 36 -2.03 -8.19 -21.38
N ARG A 37 -3.35 -8.26 -21.18
CA ARG A 37 -3.98 -9.06 -20.10
C ARG A 37 -3.41 -10.48 -20.00
N HIS A 38 -3.07 -11.07 -21.14
CA HIS A 38 -2.44 -12.38 -21.25
C HIS A 38 -1.06 -12.44 -20.56
N CYS A 39 -0.25 -11.38 -20.64
CA CYS A 39 1.05 -11.31 -19.96
C CYS A 39 0.88 -11.18 -18.44
N CYS A 40 -0.07 -10.37 -17.97
CA CYS A 40 -0.39 -10.27 -16.54
C CYS A 40 -0.89 -11.61 -16.00
N LYS A 41 -1.76 -12.31 -16.72
CA LYS A 41 -2.22 -13.65 -16.33
C LYS A 41 -1.10 -14.68 -16.28
N VAL A 42 -0.19 -14.65 -17.27
CA VAL A 42 1.00 -15.50 -17.29
C VAL A 42 1.92 -15.20 -16.11
N LEU A 43 2.10 -13.93 -15.75
CA LEU A 43 2.89 -13.56 -14.57
C LEU A 43 2.19 -14.00 -13.29
N ALA A 44 0.89 -13.74 -13.14
CA ALA A 44 0.09 -14.17 -12.01
C ALA A 44 0.20 -15.69 -11.79
N ASP A 45 0.02 -16.46 -12.86
CA ASP A 45 0.16 -17.91 -12.83
C ASP A 45 1.61 -18.33 -12.53
N TRP A 46 2.61 -17.61 -13.05
CA TRP A 46 4.03 -17.87 -12.80
C TRP A 46 4.43 -17.60 -11.35
N ILE A 47 4.06 -16.45 -10.77
CA ILE A 47 4.30 -16.08 -9.37
C ILE A 47 3.55 -17.04 -8.43
N ARG A 48 2.28 -17.34 -8.73
CA ARG A 48 1.46 -18.27 -7.93
C ARG A 48 1.94 -19.71 -8.00
N CYS A 49 2.50 -20.15 -9.14
CA CYS A 49 3.08 -21.47 -9.29
C CYS A 49 4.53 -21.56 -8.79
N MET A 50 5.18 -20.45 -8.46
CA MET A 50 6.60 -20.42 -8.11
C MET A 50 7.03 -21.18 -6.83
N PRO A 51 6.18 -21.41 -5.80
CA PRO A 51 6.53 -22.40 -4.78
C PRO A 51 6.60 -23.85 -5.33
N SER A 52 6.15 -24.08 -6.57
CA SER A 52 6.20 -25.34 -7.31
C SER A 52 6.84 -25.17 -8.69
N GLN A 53 8.18 -25.19 -8.78
CA GLN A 53 9.02 -24.88 -9.95
C GLN A 53 8.73 -25.61 -11.30
N LYS A 54 7.66 -26.40 -11.45
CA LYS A 54 7.50 -27.36 -12.57
C LYS A 54 6.44 -27.04 -13.63
N LYS A 55 5.66 -25.96 -13.55
CA LYS A 55 4.47 -25.79 -14.45
C LYS A 55 4.57 -24.75 -15.57
N ILE A 56 5.71 -24.09 -15.75
CA ILE A 56 5.79 -22.91 -16.65
C ILE A 56 6.07 -23.29 -18.12
N ALA A 57 6.52 -24.52 -18.39
CA ALA A 57 6.87 -24.97 -19.74
C ALA A 57 5.65 -25.19 -20.69
N GLY A 58 4.41 -25.07 -20.20
CA GLY A 58 3.20 -25.41 -20.96
C GLY A 58 2.44 -24.25 -21.60
N LEU A 59 2.86 -23.00 -21.41
CA LEU A 59 2.09 -21.84 -21.85
C LEU A 59 2.27 -21.60 -23.37
N SER A 60 1.26 -21.93 -24.16
CA SER A 60 1.25 -21.82 -25.62
C SER A 60 0.73 -20.45 -26.09
N PHE A 61 1.54 -19.40 -26.02
CA PHE A 61 1.27 -18.14 -26.75
C PHE A 61 2.50 -17.63 -27.49
N ARG A 62 2.28 -16.81 -28.54
CA ARG A 62 3.34 -16.26 -29.39
C ARG A 62 4.24 -15.32 -28.56
N GLY A 63 5.45 -15.75 -28.23
CA GLY A 63 6.40 -15.04 -27.35
C GLY A 63 6.51 -15.59 -25.92
N ALA A 64 5.79 -16.67 -25.60
CA ALA A 64 5.83 -17.31 -24.28
C ALA A 64 7.22 -17.81 -23.88
N LYS A 65 7.96 -18.44 -24.81
CA LYS A 65 9.32 -18.95 -24.55
C LYS A 65 10.30 -17.83 -24.16
N THR A 66 10.24 -16.69 -24.86
CA THR A 66 11.09 -15.53 -24.57
C THR A 66 10.67 -14.80 -23.30
N MET A 67 9.38 -14.78 -22.97
CA MET A 67 8.87 -14.21 -21.72
C MET A 67 9.28 -15.08 -20.53
N ALA A 68 9.09 -16.40 -20.62
CA ALA A 68 9.45 -17.35 -19.59
C ALA A 68 10.96 -17.29 -19.26
N ALA A 69 11.83 -17.28 -20.28
CA ALA A 69 13.27 -17.15 -20.06
C ALA A 69 13.65 -15.82 -19.39
N LYS A 70 12.99 -14.71 -19.74
CA LYS A 70 13.25 -13.39 -19.13
C LYS A 70 12.74 -13.28 -17.70
N LEU A 71 11.58 -13.87 -17.41
CA LEU A 71 11.03 -13.95 -16.06
C LEU A 71 11.92 -14.82 -15.17
N GLU A 72 12.44 -15.93 -15.69
CA GLU A 72 13.40 -16.76 -14.96
C GLU A 72 14.69 -15.99 -14.64
N GLN A 73 15.23 -15.25 -15.60
CA GLN A 73 16.44 -14.44 -15.39
C GLN A 73 16.24 -13.27 -14.41
N ASN A 74 15.02 -12.73 -14.32
CA ASN A 74 14.69 -11.58 -13.46
C ASN A 74 13.78 -12.00 -12.30
N LYS A 75 13.88 -13.26 -11.88
CA LYS A 75 12.90 -13.87 -10.99
C LYS A 75 12.79 -13.15 -9.65
N GLU A 76 13.94 -12.82 -9.06
CA GLU A 76 14.01 -12.11 -7.79
C GLU A 76 13.40 -10.70 -7.89
N VAL A 77 13.64 -10.00 -9.00
CA VAL A 77 13.10 -8.65 -9.23
C VAL A 77 11.58 -8.71 -9.45
N ALA A 78 11.10 -9.73 -10.16
CA ALA A 78 9.67 -9.96 -10.36
C ALA A 78 8.96 -10.22 -9.02
N TYR A 79 9.56 -11.05 -8.18
CA TYR A 79 9.05 -11.38 -6.86
C TYR A 79 9.03 -10.16 -5.95
N LEU A 80 10.15 -9.43 -5.86
CA LEU A 80 10.24 -8.19 -5.09
C LEU A 80 9.20 -7.17 -5.55
N SER A 81 9.07 -6.97 -6.87
CA SER A 81 8.10 -6.02 -7.42
C SER A 81 6.65 -6.42 -7.10
N TYR A 82 6.35 -7.72 -7.10
CA TYR A 82 5.04 -8.23 -6.72
C TYR A 82 4.75 -8.03 -5.23
N GLN A 83 5.72 -8.30 -4.37
CA GLN A 83 5.60 -8.05 -2.93
C GLN A 83 5.36 -6.57 -2.66
N LEU A 84 6.11 -5.68 -3.31
CA LEU A 84 5.96 -4.23 -3.15
C LEU A 84 4.62 -3.70 -3.70
N ALA A 85 4.13 -4.28 -4.80
CA ALA A 85 2.82 -3.93 -5.34
C ALA A 85 1.65 -4.46 -4.50
N THR A 86 1.89 -5.42 -3.60
CA THR A 86 0.86 -6.03 -2.77
C THR A 86 0.60 -5.17 -1.53
N ILE A 87 -0.61 -4.63 -1.41
CA ILE A 87 -1.01 -3.89 -0.22
C ILE A 87 -1.18 -4.85 0.95
N LYS A 88 -0.41 -4.62 2.01
CA LYS A 88 -0.56 -5.34 3.28
C LYS A 88 -1.80 -4.82 4.01
N THR A 89 -2.82 -5.66 4.13
CA THR A 89 -4.13 -5.30 4.74
C THR A 89 -4.30 -5.84 6.16
N ASP A 90 -3.39 -6.69 6.60
CA ASP A 90 -3.35 -7.37 7.90
C ASP A 90 -2.39 -6.70 8.88
N VAL A 91 -2.30 -5.37 8.83
CA VAL A 91 -1.43 -4.60 9.74
C VAL A 91 -2.14 -4.43 11.08
N GLU A 92 -1.49 -4.85 12.16
CA GLU A 92 -1.97 -4.56 13.52
C GLU A 92 -1.78 -3.06 13.81
N LEU A 93 -2.89 -2.38 14.07
CA LEU A 93 -2.92 -0.95 14.41
C LEU A 93 -3.32 -0.78 15.86
N GLU A 94 -2.61 0.09 16.58
CA GLU A 94 -2.91 0.42 17.98
C GLU A 94 -4.23 1.17 18.15
N LEU A 95 -4.66 1.86 17.09
CA LEU A 95 -5.86 2.68 17.05
C LEU A 95 -6.83 2.14 16.01
N THR A 96 -8.11 2.09 16.39
CA THR A 96 -9.19 1.77 15.46
C THR A 96 -9.73 3.04 14.81
N CYS A 97 -10.43 2.90 13.68
CA CYS A 97 -11.02 4.04 12.99
C CYS A 97 -12.03 4.80 13.86
N GLU A 98 -12.73 4.11 14.76
CA GLU A 98 -13.71 4.70 15.67
C GLU A 98 -13.06 5.58 16.75
N GLN A 99 -11.78 5.36 17.06
CA GLN A 99 -11.02 6.16 18.02
C GLN A 99 -10.46 7.45 17.41
N LEU A 100 -10.43 7.57 16.09
CA LEU A 100 -9.93 8.74 15.37
C LEU A 100 -11.02 9.82 15.28
N GLU A 101 -11.26 10.50 16.40
CA GLU A 101 -12.22 11.61 16.48
C GLU A 101 -11.58 12.98 16.20
N VAL A 102 -12.33 13.86 15.52
CA VAL A 102 -11.91 15.25 15.31
C VAL A 102 -12.07 16.03 16.61
N GLN A 103 -10.96 16.32 17.28
CA GLN A 103 -10.92 17.11 18.50
C GLN A 103 -10.77 18.61 18.20
N GLN A 104 -11.10 19.45 19.19
CA GLN A 104 -10.82 20.88 19.07
C GLN A 104 -9.30 21.11 19.04
N PRO A 105 -8.80 21.98 18.14
CA PRO A 105 -7.38 22.23 18.02
C PRO A 105 -6.84 22.96 19.28
N ALA A 106 -5.64 22.56 19.72
CA ALA A 106 -4.89 23.30 20.74
C ALA A 106 -4.35 24.61 20.11
N ALA A 107 -5.16 25.67 20.15
CA ALA A 107 -4.92 26.91 19.41
C ALA A 107 -3.56 27.56 19.73
N GLU A 108 -3.12 27.52 20.98
CA GLU A 108 -1.86 28.12 21.43
C GLU A 108 -0.63 27.38 20.88
N GLU A 109 -0.61 26.04 21.00
CA GLU A 109 0.45 25.18 20.45
C GLU A 109 0.52 25.31 18.93
N LEU A 110 -0.65 25.30 18.28
CA LEU A 110 -0.77 25.44 16.84
C LEU A 110 -0.25 26.80 16.34
N LEU A 111 -0.58 27.88 17.04
CA LEU A 111 -0.11 29.22 16.73
C LEU A 111 1.42 29.32 16.85
N GLY A 112 2.00 28.67 17.87
CA GLY A 112 3.45 28.57 18.04
C GLY A 112 4.12 27.90 16.83
N LEU A 113 3.57 26.77 16.37
CA LEU A 113 4.07 26.08 15.17
C LEU A 113 3.91 26.92 13.90
N PHE A 114 2.75 27.57 13.69
CA PHE A 114 2.52 28.39 12.50
C PHE A 114 3.41 29.63 12.46
N LYS A 115 3.71 30.24 13.60
CA LYS A 115 4.69 31.32 13.69
C LYS A 115 6.10 30.81 13.39
N LYS A 116 6.48 29.65 13.92
CA LYS A 116 7.79 29.02 13.67
C LYS A 116 8.03 28.69 12.20
N TYR A 117 7.00 28.21 11.49
CA TYR A 117 7.06 27.85 10.06
C TYR A 117 6.60 28.98 9.12
N GLU A 118 6.36 30.19 9.65
CA GLU A 118 5.95 31.38 8.90
C GLU A 118 4.68 31.21 8.06
N PHE A 119 3.72 30.38 8.50
CA PHE A 119 2.45 30.16 7.82
C PHE A 119 1.45 31.31 8.07
N LYS A 120 1.77 32.51 7.55
CA LYS A 120 1.06 33.78 7.78
C LYS A 120 -0.47 33.69 7.62
N ARG A 121 -0.96 32.97 6.59
CA ARG A 121 -2.39 32.78 6.36
C ARG A 121 -3.05 31.99 7.49
N TRP A 122 -2.43 30.89 7.89
CA TRP A 122 -2.98 30.00 8.92
C TRP A 122 -2.85 30.59 10.32
N THR A 123 -1.80 31.38 10.59
CA THR A 123 -1.70 32.21 11.80
C THR A 123 -2.92 33.12 11.92
N ALA A 124 -3.27 33.86 10.87
CA ALA A 124 -4.43 34.74 10.86
C ALA A 124 -5.76 33.97 11.03
N ASP A 125 -5.88 32.78 10.44
CA ASP A 125 -7.09 31.95 10.56
C ASP A 125 -7.29 31.40 11.99
N VAL A 126 -6.20 31.04 12.68
CA VAL A 126 -6.21 30.61 14.09
C VAL A 126 -6.53 31.79 15.00
N GLU A 127 -5.87 32.94 14.80
CA GLU A 127 -6.13 34.18 15.55
C GLU A 127 -7.58 34.67 15.38
N ALA A 128 -8.16 34.47 14.19
CA ALA A 128 -9.56 34.79 13.91
C ALA A 128 -10.57 33.73 14.42
N GLY A 129 -10.10 32.64 15.04
CA GLY A 129 -10.95 31.53 15.51
C GLY A 129 -11.68 30.79 14.38
N LYS A 130 -11.20 30.91 13.13
CA LYS A 130 -11.80 30.31 11.93
C LYS A 130 -11.13 29.00 11.52
N TRP A 131 -10.00 28.68 12.14
CA TRP A 131 -9.25 27.47 11.84
C TRP A 131 -10.08 26.21 12.11
N LEU A 132 -10.17 25.33 11.10
CA LEU A 132 -10.94 24.09 11.12
C LEU A 132 -12.46 24.22 11.33
N GLN A 133 -13.06 25.41 11.16
CA GLN A 133 -14.53 25.54 11.18
C GLN A 133 -15.16 24.88 9.94
N ALA A 134 -15.40 23.58 10.01
CA ALA A 134 -16.26 22.87 9.08
C ALA A 134 -17.73 23.21 9.39
N LYS A 135 -18.50 23.59 8.36
CA LYS A 135 -19.97 23.66 8.46
C LYS A 135 -20.50 22.26 8.80
N GLY A 136 -20.81 22.00 10.08
CA GLY A 136 -21.48 20.78 10.52
C GLY A 136 -20.81 19.96 11.63
N ALA A 137 -19.74 20.43 12.29
CA ALA A 137 -19.13 19.68 13.39
C ALA A 137 -20.01 19.71 14.66
N LYS A 138 -20.47 18.53 15.10
CA LYS A 138 -21.08 18.32 16.43
C LYS A 138 -19.95 18.31 17.48
N PRO A 139 -20.13 18.89 18.68
CA PRO A 139 -19.06 18.94 19.67
C PRO A 139 -18.67 17.52 20.10
N ALA A 140 -17.39 17.18 19.99
CA ALA A 140 -16.84 15.93 20.53
C ALA A 140 -16.89 15.97 22.07
N ALA A 141 -17.26 14.83 22.67
CA ALA A 141 -17.27 14.63 24.11
C ALA A 141 -15.84 14.64 24.66
N LYS A 142 -15.70 14.93 25.96
CA LYS A 142 -14.42 15.14 26.64
C LYS A 142 -13.41 14.00 26.38
N PRO A 143 -12.10 14.31 26.31
CA PRO A 143 -11.06 13.32 26.11
C PRO A 143 -11.15 12.25 27.20
N GLN A 144 -11.37 11.00 26.83
CA GLN A 144 -11.10 9.87 27.73
C GLN A 144 -9.66 9.43 27.54
N GLU A 145 -8.96 9.23 28.65
CA GLU A 145 -7.58 8.77 28.66
C GLU A 145 -7.44 7.51 27.81
N THR A 146 -6.51 7.57 26.85
CA THR A 146 -6.17 6.46 25.97
C THR A 146 -5.53 5.36 26.83
N SER A 147 -6.33 4.41 27.30
CA SER A 147 -5.81 3.22 27.95
C SER A 147 -5.08 2.39 26.89
N VAL A 148 -3.75 2.39 26.95
CA VAL A 148 -2.91 1.48 26.17
C VAL A 148 -3.37 0.06 26.50
N CYS A 149 -4.03 -0.61 25.55
CA CYS A 149 -4.44 -1.98 25.73
C CYS A 149 -3.20 -2.89 25.61
N ARG A 150 -2.40 -2.96 26.68
CA ARG A 150 -1.40 -4.02 26.83
C ARG A 150 -2.15 -5.33 27.01
N ARG A 151 -2.45 -6.02 25.91
CA ARG A 151 -2.80 -7.43 26.01
C ARG A 151 -1.53 -8.19 26.37
N SER A 152 -1.52 -8.65 27.62
CA SER A 152 -0.60 -9.65 28.14
C SER A 152 -0.35 -10.73 27.10
N THR A 153 0.91 -10.93 26.73
CA THR A 153 1.34 -12.14 26.01
C THR A 153 0.98 -13.32 26.91
N ARG A 154 -0.10 -14.03 26.57
CA ARG A 154 -0.35 -15.37 27.09
C ARG A 154 0.81 -16.22 26.58
N SER A 155 1.69 -16.56 27.51
CA SER A 155 2.65 -17.64 27.34
C SER A 155 1.86 -18.92 27.10
N ASP A 156 1.86 -19.41 25.87
CA ASP A 156 1.73 -20.84 25.60
C ASP A 156 2.77 -21.19 24.53
N GLY A 157 3.66 -22.10 24.93
CA GLY A 157 4.84 -22.45 24.17
C GLY A 157 4.60 -23.48 23.09
N ASN A 158 5.68 -23.64 22.33
CA ASN A 158 6.16 -24.86 21.68
C ASN A 158 5.53 -25.28 20.35
N GLY A 159 6.39 -25.41 19.33
CA GLY A 159 6.11 -26.21 18.12
C GLY A 159 6.79 -25.72 16.83
N ASP A 160 8.09 -25.97 16.73
CA ASP A 160 8.88 -26.30 15.52
C ASP A 160 8.42 -25.80 14.13
N PHE A 161 9.21 -24.88 13.57
CA PHE A 161 9.29 -24.60 12.14
C PHE A 161 10.44 -25.43 11.53
N LEU A 162 10.08 -26.39 10.66
CA LEU A 162 10.93 -26.88 9.57
C LEU A 162 10.46 -26.24 8.26
#